data_AF-A0A2V7QXL5-F1
#
_entry.id   AF-A0A2V7QXL5-F1
#
_cell.length_a   1.000
_cell.length_b   1.000
_cell.length_c   1.000
_cell.angle_alpha   90.00
_cell.angle_beta   90.00
_cell.angle_gamma   90.00
#
_symmetry.space_group_name_H-M   'P 1'
#
loop_
_entity.id
_entity.type
_entity.pdbx_description
1 polymer ?
#
loop_
_entity_poly.entity_id
_entity_poly.type
_entity_poly.pdbx_seq_one_letter_code
_entity_poly.pdbx_strand_id
1 'polypeptide(L)'
;MVRVRIVPESGRLTAVVAPVDNSGAGSPAPAAAAAAARAPAAAAAGAPATAGARGAAGAGAPAAAAGGPAPTPSAATAPPAGVPMDFAPAQYQGAERALGELLKALVHSASSDLHLRVGEPPVFRTHGEMKRQGTPALSPEQLELMLLSVMPERNRGEWKETGDSDFAYEIRGLARFRVNAARDRKGPMAVFRVIPAQVVTVEQLNITKEVQQLCYLTKGLVLVTGPTGSGKSTTLCSLVDLVNRTRTDHIITIEDPIEFVHENKKCVITQRQVGVHTDSFRSALRAALREDPDIVLVGEMRDLETIAIAIETAETGHLVFGTLHTTTAASTVDRMIDQFPADRQSQIRVMLSESLKGVISQTLCKKLGGGRVAAREILLTTPAISNLIREGKTFQIPSIIQTSKQLGMLTLNDALLDLVEKKEISPDEAYVKSVEKAGLAASFKSKGHKLTLTA
;
A
#
# COMPACT_ATOMS: atom_id res chain seq x y z
N MET A 1 -1.33 -9.05 42.66
CA MET A 1 -0.53 -8.18 41.78
C MET A 1 0.91 -8.25 42.27
N VAL A 2 1.87 -8.70 41.47
CA VAL A 2 3.27 -8.86 41.91
C VAL A 2 4.08 -7.68 41.37
N ARG A 3 4.84 -6.98 42.23
CA ARG A 3 5.77 -5.93 41.80
C ARG A 3 7.15 -6.57 41.58
N VAL A 4 7.58 -6.63 40.33
CA VAL A 4 8.95 -7.01 39.98
C VAL A 4 9.80 -5.75 39.90
N ARG A 5 10.94 -5.72 40.61
CA ARG A 5 11.93 -4.64 40.50
C ARG A 5 13.24 -5.23 40.00
N ILE A 6 13.75 -4.69 38.90
CA ILE A 6 15.07 -5.03 38.36
C ILE A 6 16.07 -4.06 38.96
N VAL A 7 17.16 -4.58 39.53
CA VAL A 7 18.25 -3.77 40.10
C VAL A 7 19.55 -4.17 39.38
N PRO A 8 20.31 -3.20 38.82
CA PRO A 8 21.59 -3.47 38.20
C PRO A 8 22.71 -3.43 39.25
N GLU A 9 23.33 -4.58 39.52
CA GLU A 9 24.62 -4.65 40.23
C GLU A 9 25.62 -5.43 39.40
N SER A 10 26.86 -4.93 39.32
CA SER A 10 28.05 -5.69 38.92
C SER A 10 27.93 -6.51 37.61
N GLY A 11 27.22 -5.99 36.61
CA GLY A 11 27.11 -6.63 35.28
C GLY A 11 26.13 -7.79 35.17
N ARG A 12 25.25 -8.02 36.16
CA ARG A 12 24.13 -8.98 36.04
C ARG A 12 22.80 -8.35 36.44
N LEU A 13 21.75 -8.64 35.68
CA LEU A 13 20.38 -8.26 36.03
C LEU A 13 19.75 -9.37 36.88
N THR A 14 19.35 -9.03 38.10
CA THR A 14 18.69 -9.96 39.01
C THR A 14 17.27 -9.46 39.29
N ALA A 15 16.27 -10.31 39.06
CA ALA A 15 14.87 -10.01 39.35
C ALA A 15 14.51 -10.49 40.76
N VAL A 16 14.14 -9.55 41.65
CA VAL A 16 13.70 -9.87 43.02
C VAL A 16 12.18 -9.76 43.09
N VAL A 17 11.55 -10.80 43.65
CA VAL A 17 10.10 -10.89 43.84
C VAL A 17 9.80 -10.81 45.34
N ALA A 18 9.02 -9.81 45.75
CA ALA A 18 8.59 -9.64 47.13
C ALA A 18 7.06 -9.88 47.26
N PRO A 19 6.58 -10.50 48.35
CA PRO A 19 5.15 -10.59 48.66
C PRO A 19 4.54 -9.20 48.89
N VAL A 20 3.23 -9.09 48.71
CA VAL A 20 2.45 -7.89 49.04
C VAL A 20 1.58 -8.21 50.25
N ASP A 21 1.98 -7.73 51.43
CA ASP A 21 1.13 -7.78 52.62
C ASP A 21 0.00 -6.74 52.51
N ASN A 22 -1.19 -7.14 52.94
CA ASN A 22 -2.41 -6.35 52.81
C ASN A 22 -3.17 -6.31 54.14
N SER A 23 -2.79 -5.35 55.00
CA SER A 23 -3.50 -4.99 56.23
C SER A 23 -3.49 -3.46 56.36
N GLY A 24 -4.65 -2.85 56.61
CA GLY A 24 -4.82 -1.40 56.47
C GLY A 24 -5.61 -0.72 57.59
N ALA A 25 -5.62 0.60 57.56
CA ALA A 25 -6.51 1.55 58.24
C ALA A 25 -6.15 2.96 57.72
N GLY A 26 -7.05 3.94 57.56
CA GLY A 26 -8.51 3.97 57.68
C GLY A 26 -9.05 5.28 57.04
N SER A 27 -10.38 5.39 56.87
CA SER A 27 -11.05 6.59 56.33
C SER A 27 -11.22 7.71 57.38
N PRO A 28 -11.70 8.93 57.01
CA PRO A 28 -13.16 9.14 56.84
C PRO A 28 -13.58 9.96 55.60
N ALA A 29 -14.90 9.98 55.34
CA ALA A 29 -15.59 10.68 54.25
C ALA A 29 -15.98 12.15 54.59
N PRO A 30 -16.64 12.90 53.69
CA PRO A 30 -18.12 12.91 53.56
C PRO A 30 -18.60 12.62 52.11
N ALA A 31 -19.74 11.96 51.84
CA ALA A 31 -21.16 12.35 52.01
C ALA A 31 -21.61 13.58 51.18
N ALA A 32 -22.76 13.62 50.48
CA ALA A 32 -23.75 12.61 50.05
C ALA A 32 -24.75 13.25 49.04
N ALA A 33 -25.34 12.48 48.11
CA ALA A 33 -26.64 12.77 47.46
C ALA A 33 -27.14 11.54 46.65
N ALA A 34 -28.46 11.32 46.55
CA ALA A 34 -29.04 10.09 45.97
C ALA A 34 -30.32 10.33 45.13
N ALA A 35 -30.52 9.47 44.13
CA ALA A 35 -31.79 9.09 43.47
C ALA A 35 -31.53 7.76 42.71
N ALA A 36 -32.20 6.63 42.91
CA ALA A 36 -33.61 6.30 42.59
C ALA A 36 -33.95 6.53 41.09
N ALA A 37 -34.54 5.64 40.29
CA ALA A 37 -34.82 4.18 40.33
C ALA A 37 -35.08 3.74 38.84
N ARG A 38 -35.49 2.53 38.39
CA ARG A 38 -35.95 1.24 38.97
C ARG A 38 -35.82 0.17 37.85
N ALA A 39 -35.88 -1.14 38.15
CA ALA A 39 -35.98 -2.23 37.14
C ALA A 39 -37.11 -3.23 37.47
N PRO A 40 -37.69 -3.94 36.48
CA PRO A 40 -38.49 -5.16 36.68
C PRO A 40 -37.82 -6.43 36.11
N ALA A 41 -38.36 -7.61 36.45
CA ALA A 41 -37.71 -8.91 36.31
C ALA A 41 -38.49 -9.98 35.51
N ALA A 42 -37.73 -11.03 35.17
CA ALA A 42 -37.99 -12.37 34.61
C ALA A 42 -39.38 -13.07 34.67
N ALA A 43 -39.60 -13.95 33.66
CA ALA A 43 -40.20 -15.31 33.72
C ALA A 43 -39.82 -16.09 32.42
N ALA A 44 -39.16 -17.27 32.46
CA ALA A 44 -39.70 -18.65 32.50
C ALA A 44 -40.41 -19.11 31.19
N ALA A 45 -40.31 -20.35 30.66
CA ALA A 45 -39.50 -21.57 30.91
C ALA A 45 -39.62 -22.55 29.70
N GLY A 46 -38.84 -23.64 29.63
CA GLY A 46 -39.13 -24.79 28.71
C GLY A 46 -37.97 -25.75 28.37
N ALA A 47 -38.09 -27.02 28.72
CA ALA A 47 -37.26 -28.18 28.28
C ALA A 47 -38.19 -29.39 28.01
N PRO A 48 -37.80 -30.41 27.20
CA PRO A 48 -37.03 -31.60 27.66
C PRO A 48 -35.86 -32.00 26.69
N ALA A 49 -34.75 -32.63 27.10
CA ALA A 49 -34.51 -34.06 27.46
C ALA A 49 -34.73 -35.06 26.28
N THR A 50 -33.90 -36.07 25.94
CA THR A 50 -32.96 -36.94 26.70
C THR A 50 -31.85 -37.62 25.82
N ALA A 51 -30.84 -38.23 26.47
CA ALA A 51 -29.95 -39.34 26.04
C ALA A 51 -29.01 -39.17 24.80
N GLY A 52 -27.84 -39.83 24.70
CA GLY A 52 -27.24 -40.88 25.55
C GLY A 52 -25.69 -40.88 25.52
N ALA A 53 -25.06 -41.83 26.24
CA ALA A 53 -23.64 -41.76 26.66
C ALA A 53 -22.76 -42.96 26.20
N ARG A 54 -21.48 -42.94 26.64
CA ARG A 54 -20.36 -43.92 26.50
C ARG A 54 -19.34 -43.55 25.41
N GLY A 55 -18.03 -43.77 25.58
CA GLY A 55 -17.29 -44.41 26.69
C GLY A 55 -15.81 -43.96 26.72
N ALA A 56 -15.03 -44.44 27.70
CA ALA A 56 -13.75 -43.84 28.09
C ALA A 56 -12.50 -44.72 27.83
N ALA A 57 -11.35 -44.01 27.75
CA ALA A 57 -10.00 -44.39 28.20
C ALA A 57 -9.30 -45.67 27.70
N GLY A 58 -8.00 -45.51 27.37
CA GLY A 58 -7.03 -46.59 27.22
C GLY A 58 -5.63 -46.03 27.03
N ALA A 59 -4.76 -46.17 28.05
CA ALA A 59 -3.35 -45.78 27.99
C ALA A 59 -2.45 -47.03 27.91
N GLY A 60 -1.29 -46.94 27.25
CA GLY A 60 -0.33 -48.04 27.22
C GLY A 60 0.93 -47.81 26.38
N ALA A 61 2.08 -47.82 27.04
CA ALA A 61 3.44 -47.93 26.49
C ALA A 61 4.40 -48.32 27.64
N PRO A 62 5.63 -48.81 27.41
CA PRO A 62 6.23 -49.38 26.19
C PRO A 62 6.83 -50.79 26.42
N ALA A 63 7.38 -51.42 25.37
CA ALA A 63 8.31 -52.57 25.49
C ALA A 63 9.32 -52.57 24.33
N ALA A 64 10.51 -53.14 24.52
CA ALA A 64 11.67 -52.94 23.63
C ALA A 64 12.38 -54.23 23.19
N ALA A 65 13.26 -54.05 22.19
CA ALA A 65 14.42 -54.88 21.78
C ALA A 65 14.20 -56.02 20.75
N ALA A 66 14.88 -55.91 19.59
CA ALA A 66 16.06 -56.71 19.19
C ALA A 66 16.13 -57.02 17.67
N GLY A 67 17.33 -56.92 17.10
CA GLY A 67 17.73 -57.56 15.82
C GLY A 67 17.60 -56.71 14.54
N GLY A 68 18.72 -56.39 13.91
CA GLY A 68 18.76 -55.78 12.57
C GLY A 68 19.68 -56.55 11.62
N PRO A 69 19.73 -56.17 10.33
CA PRO A 69 20.91 -56.37 9.49
C PRO A 69 21.50 -55.05 8.94
N ALA A 70 22.68 -55.15 8.34
CA ALA A 70 23.58 -54.05 7.96
C ALA A 70 23.06 -53.12 6.84
N PRO A 71 23.59 -51.87 6.73
CA PRO A 71 23.10 -50.88 5.77
C PRO A 71 23.57 -51.17 4.33
N THR A 72 22.62 -51.19 3.39
CA THR A 72 22.89 -51.04 1.96
C THR A 72 23.14 -49.56 1.63
N PRO A 73 23.97 -49.23 0.62
CA PRO A 73 24.17 -47.85 0.20
C PRO A 73 22.88 -47.32 -0.44
N SER A 74 22.20 -46.39 0.26
CA SER A 74 20.98 -45.76 -0.26
C SER A 74 21.29 -44.97 -1.53
N ALA A 75 20.48 -45.22 -2.56
CA ALA A 75 20.51 -44.46 -3.80
C ALA A 75 20.19 -42.96 -3.56
N ALA A 76 20.55 -42.16 -4.57
CA ALA A 76 20.50 -40.70 -4.60
C ALA A 76 19.32 -40.05 -3.85
N THR A 77 19.65 -39.04 -3.03
CA THR A 77 18.70 -38.09 -2.46
C THR A 77 17.82 -37.46 -3.54
N ALA A 78 16.51 -37.56 -3.36
CA ALA A 78 15.52 -36.89 -4.20
C ALA A 78 15.69 -35.34 -4.14
N PRO A 79 15.33 -34.62 -5.22
CA PRO A 79 15.36 -33.16 -5.23
C PRO A 79 14.33 -32.57 -4.25
N PRO A 80 14.53 -31.31 -3.78
CA PRO A 80 13.56 -30.65 -2.90
C PRO A 80 12.22 -30.43 -3.61
N ALA A 81 11.12 -30.64 -2.89
CA ALA A 81 9.77 -30.45 -3.40
C ALA A 81 9.48 -28.98 -3.76
N GLY A 82 8.78 -28.75 -4.87
CA GLY A 82 8.48 -27.40 -5.40
C GLY A 82 9.07 -27.12 -6.80
N VAL A 83 9.63 -28.13 -7.47
CA VAL A 83 10.05 -28.04 -8.87
C VAL A 83 9.10 -28.89 -9.72
N PRO A 84 8.47 -28.35 -10.79
CA PRO A 84 7.74 -29.15 -11.76
C PRO A 84 8.63 -30.24 -12.36
N MET A 85 8.07 -31.43 -12.64
CA MET A 85 8.79 -32.60 -13.16
C MET A 85 9.38 -32.43 -14.57
N ASP A 86 9.23 -31.25 -15.18
CA ASP A 86 9.51 -30.99 -16.60
C ASP A 86 10.98 -30.61 -16.88
N PHE A 87 11.72 -30.13 -15.87
CA PHE A 87 13.13 -29.72 -16.01
C PHE A 87 13.98 -30.05 -14.78
N ALA A 88 15.27 -30.33 -14.99
CA ALA A 88 16.21 -30.64 -13.92
C ALA A 88 16.58 -29.39 -13.08
N PRO A 89 16.88 -29.52 -11.76
CA PRO A 89 17.22 -28.38 -10.90
C PRO A 89 18.38 -27.52 -11.41
N ALA A 90 19.37 -28.11 -12.07
CA ALA A 90 20.49 -27.38 -12.68
C ALA A 90 20.05 -26.47 -13.85
N GLN A 91 19.00 -26.85 -14.59
CA GLN A 91 18.45 -26.03 -15.67
C GLN A 91 17.75 -24.80 -15.10
N TYR A 92 16.95 -24.96 -14.04
CA TYR A 92 16.32 -23.84 -13.32
C TYR A 92 17.37 -22.85 -12.79
N GLN A 93 18.42 -23.32 -12.12
CA GLN A 93 19.51 -22.47 -11.63
C GLN A 93 20.26 -21.75 -12.77
N GLY A 94 20.45 -22.41 -13.91
CA GLY A 94 21.03 -21.79 -15.10
C GLY A 94 20.17 -20.67 -15.67
N ALA A 95 18.85 -20.90 -15.78
CA ALA A 95 17.90 -19.92 -16.28
C ALA A 95 17.69 -18.73 -15.31
N GLU A 96 17.63 -18.99 -14.00
CA GLU A 96 17.58 -17.96 -12.96
C GLU A 96 18.81 -17.03 -13.04
N ARG A 97 20.02 -17.60 -13.17
CA ARG A 97 21.25 -16.79 -13.36
C ARG A 97 21.20 -15.98 -14.65
N ALA A 98 20.80 -16.57 -15.77
CA ALA A 98 20.72 -15.89 -17.06
C ALA A 98 19.73 -14.72 -17.03
N LEU A 99 18.54 -14.92 -16.45
CA LEU A 99 17.56 -13.86 -16.21
C LEU A 99 18.09 -12.82 -15.21
N GLY A 100 18.77 -13.24 -14.15
CA GLY A 100 19.42 -12.37 -13.17
C GLY A 100 20.46 -11.42 -13.79
N GLU A 101 21.26 -11.89 -14.75
CA GLU A 101 22.19 -11.03 -15.50
C GLU A 101 21.46 -10.03 -16.41
N LEU A 102 20.36 -10.43 -17.07
CA LEU A 102 19.51 -9.50 -17.83
C LEU A 102 18.87 -8.43 -16.94
N LEU A 103 18.41 -8.80 -15.74
CA LEU A 103 17.82 -7.88 -14.77
C LEU A 103 18.87 -6.95 -14.14
N LYS A 104 20.10 -7.42 -13.91
CA LYS A 104 21.24 -6.56 -13.56
C LYS A 104 21.52 -5.55 -14.69
N ALA A 105 21.64 -5.99 -15.93
CA ALA A 105 21.89 -5.12 -17.08
C ALA A 105 20.76 -4.08 -17.29
N LEU A 106 19.51 -4.46 -17.04
CA LEU A 106 18.36 -3.55 -17.06
C LEU A 106 18.53 -2.40 -16.05
N VAL A 107 18.88 -2.73 -14.81
CA VAL A 107 19.10 -1.73 -13.73
C VAL A 107 20.31 -0.85 -14.02
N HIS A 108 21.45 -1.44 -14.41
CA HIS A 108 22.69 -0.68 -14.70
C HIS A 108 22.55 0.24 -15.93
N SER A 109 21.68 -0.09 -16.89
CA SER A 109 21.37 0.77 -18.05
C SER A 109 20.32 1.86 -17.77
N ALA A 110 19.87 2.01 -16.51
CA ALA A 110 18.80 2.92 -16.10
C ALA A 110 17.51 2.79 -16.93
N SER A 111 17.23 1.57 -17.41
CA SER A 111 16.05 1.24 -18.20
C SER A 111 14.85 0.92 -17.31
N SER A 112 13.64 1.26 -17.74
CA SER A 112 12.43 1.14 -16.91
C SER A 112 11.78 -0.25 -16.97
N ASP A 113 11.83 -0.90 -18.12
CA ASP A 113 11.16 -2.18 -18.37
C ASP A 113 12.04 -3.11 -19.24
N LEU A 114 12.13 -4.39 -18.91
CA LEU A 114 12.62 -5.48 -19.76
C LEU A 114 11.43 -6.21 -20.35
N HIS A 115 11.35 -6.28 -21.67
CA HIS A 115 10.40 -7.09 -22.41
C HIS A 115 11.09 -8.35 -22.97
N LEU A 116 10.55 -9.52 -22.67
CA LEU A 116 10.97 -10.82 -23.19
C LEU A 116 9.85 -11.42 -24.05
N ARG A 117 10.19 -11.87 -25.26
CA ARG A 117 9.27 -12.57 -26.19
C ARG A 117 10.02 -13.63 -26.99
N VAL A 118 9.32 -14.72 -27.33
CA VAL A 118 9.86 -15.76 -28.22
C VAL A 118 10.22 -15.20 -29.60
N GLY A 119 11.39 -15.58 -30.10
CA GLY A 119 11.90 -15.20 -31.42
C GLY A 119 12.36 -13.75 -31.54
N GLU A 120 12.51 -13.03 -30.42
CA GLU A 120 13.13 -11.71 -30.32
C GLU A 120 14.27 -11.78 -29.29
N PRO A 121 15.31 -10.94 -29.42
CA PRO A 121 16.23 -10.70 -28.31
C PRO A 121 15.49 -9.97 -27.16
N PRO A 122 15.97 -10.05 -25.91
CA PRO A 122 15.60 -9.15 -24.83
C PRO A 122 15.53 -7.69 -25.28
N VAL A 123 14.48 -6.96 -24.89
CA VAL A 123 14.28 -5.56 -25.27
C VAL A 123 14.15 -4.70 -24.02
N PHE A 124 15.04 -3.73 -23.85
CA PHE A 124 14.96 -2.75 -22.77
C PHE A 124 14.18 -1.53 -23.21
N ARG A 125 13.38 -0.96 -22.31
CA ARG A 125 12.79 0.37 -22.48
C ARG A 125 13.67 1.39 -21.78
N THR A 126 14.37 2.23 -22.54
CA THR A 126 15.24 3.28 -22.00
C THR A 126 14.67 4.64 -22.40
N HIS A 127 14.31 5.49 -21.43
CA HIS A 127 13.65 6.79 -21.65
C HIS A 127 12.39 6.75 -22.54
N GLY A 128 11.70 5.61 -22.58
CA GLY A 128 10.49 5.38 -23.38
C GLY A 128 10.72 4.63 -24.70
N GLU A 129 11.94 4.64 -25.23
CA GLU A 129 12.35 3.96 -26.47
C GLU A 129 12.63 2.46 -26.24
N MET A 130 12.29 1.62 -27.22
CA MET A 130 12.50 0.17 -27.16
C MET A 130 13.82 -0.22 -27.85
N LYS A 131 14.77 -0.75 -27.09
CA LYS A 131 16.14 -1.08 -27.54
C LYS A 131 16.41 -2.58 -27.39
N ARG A 132 16.49 -3.27 -28.53
CA ARG A 132 16.88 -4.69 -28.62
C ARG A 132 18.32 -4.85 -28.14
N GLN A 133 18.57 -5.81 -27.26
CA GLN A 133 19.91 -6.12 -26.76
C GLN A 133 20.69 -6.97 -27.78
N GLY A 134 22.02 -6.87 -27.74
CA GLY A 134 22.94 -7.58 -28.64
C GLY A 134 23.12 -9.08 -28.30
N THR A 135 22.05 -9.74 -27.89
CA THR A 135 22.04 -11.16 -27.48
C THR A 135 21.18 -12.00 -28.45
N PRO A 136 21.30 -13.33 -28.48
CA PRO A 136 20.46 -14.18 -29.31
C PRO A 136 18.96 -14.03 -29.02
N ALA A 137 18.13 -14.38 -30.00
CA ALA A 137 16.69 -14.47 -29.82
C ALA A 137 16.31 -15.64 -28.90
N LEU A 138 15.29 -15.45 -28.07
CA LEU A 138 14.86 -16.43 -27.07
C LEU A 138 14.00 -17.53 -27.68
N SER A 139 14.26 -18.80 -27.34
CA SER A 139 13.37 -19.92 -27.66
C SER A 139 12.16 -19.98 -26.70
N PRO A 140 11.07 -20.69 -27.06
CA PRO A 140 9.95 -20.94 -26.14
C PRO A 140 10.39 -21.57 -24.82
N GLU A 141 11.24 -22.60 -24.89
CA GLU A 141 11.67 -23.41 -23.75
C GLU A 141 12.61 -22.63 -22.84
N GLN A 142 13.53 -21.85 -23.42
CA GLN A 142 14.41 -20.95 -22.68
C GLN A 142 13.62 -19.92 -21.89
N LEU A 143 12.62 -19.29 -22.52
CA LEU A 143 11.82 -18.26 -21.88
C LEU A 143 10.87 -18.85 -20.84
N GLU A 144 10.18 -19.96 -21.13
CA GLU A 144 9.34 -20.65 -20.14
C GLU A 144 10.13 -21.04 -18.88
N LEU A 145 11.33 -21.59 -19.05
CA LEU A 145 12.22 -21.94 -17.93
C LEU A 145 12.71 -20.71 -17.15
N MET A 146 13.01 -19.59 -17.82
CA MET A 146 13.34 -18.31 -17.17
C MET A 146 12.17 -17.76 -16.35
N LEU A 147 10.94 -17.84 -16.84
CA LEU A 147 9.78 -17.35 -16.10
C LEU A 147 9.47 -18.26 -14.91
N LEU A 148 9.44 -19.58 -15.11
CA LEU A 148 9.18 -20.54 -14.04
C LEU A 148 10.24 -20.50 -12.94
N SER A 149 11.50 -20.14 -13.22
CA SER A 149 12.55 -20.05 -12.21
C SER A 149 12.33 -18.91 -11.19
N VAL A 150 11.62 -17.84 -11.56
CA VAL A 150 11.33 -16.68 -10.68
C VAL A 150 9.88 -16.57 -10.24
N MET A 151 8.97 -17.32 -10.87
CA MET A 151 7.52 -17.28 -10.59
C MET A 151 7.19 -18.06 -9.30
N PRO A 152 6.50 -17.43 -8.31
CA PRO A 152 6.05 -18.10 -7.09
C PRO A 152 5.07 -19.25 -7.37
N GLU A 153 4.99 -20.24 -6.47
CA GLU A 153 4.20 -21.45 -6.72
C GLU A 153 2.69 -21.19 -6.94
N ARG A 154 2.10 -20.21 -6.23
CA ARG A 154 0.73 -19.75 -6.50
C ARG A 154 0.58 -19.26 -7.95
N ASN A 155 1.48 -18.37 -8.37
CA ASN A 155 1.50 -17.78 -9.70
C ASN A 155 1.79 -18.82 -10.79
N ARG A 156 2.54 -19.89 -10.49
CA ARG A 156 2.70 -21.04 -11.40
C ARG A 156 1.42 -21.85 -11.58
N GLY A 157 0.56 -21.92 -10.56
CA GLY A 157 -0.78 -22.48 -10.66
C GLY A 157 -1.66 -21.64 -11.59
N GLU A 158 -1.76 -20.34 -11.31
CA GLU A 158 -2.48 -19.36 -12.13
C GLU A 158 -2.01 -19.39 -13.60
N TRP A 159 -0.71 -19.29 -13.85
CA TRP A 159 -0.07 -19.40 -15.17
C TRP A 159 -0.44 -20.67 -15.96
N LYS A 160 -0.66 -21.80 -15.28
CA LYS A 160 -1.09 -23.06 -15.90
C LYS A 160 -2.58 -23.08 -16.23
N GLU A 161 -3.40 -22.33 -15.49
CA GLU A 161 -4.85 -22.29 -15.63
C GLU A 161 -5.32 -21.21 -16.61
N THR A 162 -4.83 -19.96 -16.47
CA THR A 162 -5.25 -18.80 -17.27
C THR A 162 -4.31 -18.52 -18.44
N GLY A 163 -3.01 -18.81 -18.28
CA GLY A 163 -1.96 -18.43 -19.23
C GLY A 163 -1.36 -17.03 -19.00
N ASP A 164 -1.73 -16.35 -17.92
CA ASP A 164 -1.18 -15.06 -17.50
C ASP A 164 -1.06 -14.96 -15.97
N SER A 165 -0.11 -14.16 -15.48
CA SER A 165 0.09 -13.96 -14.04
C SER A 165 0.89 -12.69 -13.73
N ASP A 166 0.51 -11.98 -12.68
CA ASP A 166 1.20 -10.79 -12.14
C ASP A 166 1.85 -11.13 -10.79
N PHE A 167 3.16 -10.87 -10.64
CA PHE A 167 3.88 -11.08 -9.38
C PHE A 167 5.03 -10.08 -9.17
N ALA A 168 5.66 -10.14 -8.00
CA ALA A 168 6.88 -9.40 -7.70
C ALA A 168 8.06 -10.37 -7.55
N TYR A 169 9.23 -9.98 -8.08
CA TYR A 169 10.49 -10.68 -7.92
C TYR A 169 11.54 -9.71 -7.35
N GLU A 170 12.44 -10.18 -6.49
CA GLU A 170 13.43 -9.32 -5.84
C GLU A 170 14.84 -9.91 -5.96
N ILE A 171 15.78 -9.10 -6.46
CA ILE A 171 17.20 -9.37 -6.36
C ILE A 171 17.75 -8.49 -5.23
N ARG A 172 17.98 -9.09 -4.06
CA ARG A 172 18.47 -8.40 -2.86
C ARG A 172 19.72 -7.57 -3.16
N GLY A 173 19.71 -6.31 -2.71
CA GLY A 173 20.81 -5.37 -2.94
C GLY A 173 20.89 -4.78 -4.36
N LEU A 174 19.97 -5.14 -5.27
CA LEU A 174 19.86 -4.57 -6.62
C LEU A 174 18.54 -3.81 -6.80
N ALA A 175 17.42 -4.53 -6.90
CA ALA A 175 16.09 -3.96 -7.16
C ALA A 175 14.99 -5.00 -6.93
N ARG A 176 13.77 -4.49 -6.71
CA ARG A 176 12.52 -5.25 -6.84
C ARG A 176 11.97 -5.04 -8.26
N PHE A 177 11.29 -6.03 -8.79
CA PHE A 177 10.71 -6.02 -10.13
C PHE A 177 9.24 -6.42 -10.06
N ARG A 178 8.36 -5.66 -10.72
CA ARG A 178 7.01 -6.14 -11.04
C ARG A 178 7.06 -6.93 -12.33
N VAL A 179 6.58 -8.17 -12.30
CA VAL A 179 6.61 -9.10 -13.41
C VAL A 179 5.18 -9.36 -13.87
N ASN A 180 4.90 -9.02 -15.13
CA ASN A 180 3.70 -9.47 -15.83
C ASN A 180 4.13 -10.55 -16.82
N ALA A 181 3.67 -11.79 -16.61
CA ALA A 181 3.87 -12.91 -17.52
C ALA A 181 2.57 -13.20 -18.27
N ALA A 182 2.64 -13.48 -19.58
CA ALA A 182 1.49 -13.92 -20.37
C ALA A 182 1.90 -14.91 -21.48
N ARG A 183 0.94 -15.62 -22.08
CA ARG A 183 1.13 -16.37 -23.32
C ARG A 183 0.66 -15.55 -24.53
N ASP A 184 1.49 -15.51 -25.57
CA ASP A 184 1.24 -14.88 -26.88
C ASP A 184 1.22 -15.98 -27.97
N ARG A 185 0.83 -15.64 -29.20
CA ARG A 185 0.77 -16.57 -30.37
C ARG A 185 2.09 -17.31 -30.64
N LYS A 186 3.23 -16.77 -30.21
CA LYS A 186 4.56 -17.37 -30.36
C LYS A 186 5.00 -18.23 -29.15
N GLY A 187 4.24 -18.28 -28.06
CA GLY A 187 4.64 -18.88 -26.79
C GLY A 187 4.70 -17.85 -25.65
N PRO A 188 5.49 -18.11 -24.58
CA PRO A 188 5.54 -17.23 -23.41
C PRO A 188 6.07 -15.82 -23.73
N MET A 189 5.65 -14.84 -22.93
CA MET A 189 6.21 -13.50 -22.87
C MET A 189 6.23 -12.99 -21.42
N ALA A 190 7.12 -12.03 -21.14
CA ALA A 190 7.07 -11.30 -19.88
C ALA A 190 7.51 -9.85 -20.02
N VAL A 191 7.02 -9.02 -19.10
CA VAL A 191 7.48 -7.64 -18.88
C VAL A 191 7.90 -7.49 -17.42
N PHE A 192 9.18 -7.20 -17.21
CA PHE A 192 9.75 -6.91 -15.90
C PHE A 192 9.95 -5.40 -15.78
N ARG A 193 9.19 -4.74 -14.90
CA ARG A 193 9.38 -3.32 -14.57
C ARG A 193 10.30 -3.19 -13.37
N VAL A 194 11.36 -2.38 -13.48
CA VAL A 194 12.20 -2.02 -12.34
C VAL A 194 11.39 -1.17 -11.37
N ILE A 195 11.37 -1.57 -10.09
CA ILE A 195 10.88 -0.73 -9.01
C ILE A 195 12.09 -0.18 -8.24
N PRO A 196 12.27 1.15 -8.13
CA PRO A 196 13.45 1.73 -7.49
C PRO A 196 13.57 1.33 -6.02
N ALA A 197 14.76 0.89 -5.62
CA ALA A 197 15.05 0.53 -4.23
C ALA A 197 15.12 1.76 -3.30
N GLN A 198 15.42 2.95 -3.82
CA GLN A 198 15.59 4.16 -3.02
C GLN A 198 14.30 4.99 -2.97
N VAL A 199 13.82 5.26 -1.75
CA VAL A 199 12.70 6.17 -1.50
C VAL A 199 13.10 7.61 -1.79
N VAL A 200 12.29 8.31 -2.58
CA VAL A 200 12.45 9.76 -2.84
C VAL A 200 11.78 10.53 -1.69
N THR A 201 12.49 11.46 -1.07
CA THR A 201 11.97 12.16 0.12
C THR A 201 10.95 13.24 -0.24
N VAL A 202 10.13 13.66 0.74
CA VAL A 202 9.15 14.75 0.57
C VAL A 202 9.81 16.07 0.15
N GLU A 203 11.06 16.32 0.56
CA GLU A 203 11.84 17.48 0.14
C GLU A 203 12.20 17.39 -1.35
N GLN A 204 12.72 16.24 -1.80
CA GLN A 204 13.07 15.99 -3.20
C GLN A 204 11.86 16.04 -4.14
N LEU A 205 10.68 15.66 -3.63
CA LEU A 205 9.42 15.75 -4.37
C LEU A 205 8.75 17.14 -4.33
N ASN A 206 9.36 18.12 -3.64
CA ASN A 206 8.80 19.45 -3.38
C ASN A 206 7.36 19.39 -2.80
N ILE A 207 7.14 18.51 -1.81
CA ILE A 207 5.87 18.45 -1.07
C ILE A 207 5.86 19.60 -0.04
N THR A 208 4.80 20.41 -0.06
CA THR A 208 4.70 21.60 0.80
C THR A 208 4.61 21.23 2.28
N LYS A 209 4.97 22.17 3.17
CA LYS A 209 4.99 21.91 4.62
C LYS A 209 3.59 21.57 5.16
N GLU A 210 2.55 22.12 4.56
CA GLU A 210 1.15 21.95 4.94
C GLU A 210 0.65 20.54 4.58
N VAL A 211 1.08 19.98 3.44
CA VAL A 211 0.86 18.56 3.13
C VAL A 211 1.69 17.66 4.05
N GLN A 212 2.92 18.04 4.40
CA GLN A 212 3.72 17.29 5.38
C GLN A 212 3.10 17.31 6.79
N GLN A 213 2.34 18.34 7.19
CA GLN A 213 1.63 18.36 8.47
C GLN A 213 0.59 17.24 8.60
N LEU A 214 0.03 16.76 7.48
CA LEU A 214 -0.91 15.63 7.49
C LEU A 214 -0.29 14.34 8.08
N CYS A 215 1.04 14.18 7.99
CA CYS A 215 1.76 13.03 8.54
C CYS A 215 1.93 13.05 10.06
N TYR A 216 1.60 14.17 10.73
CA TYR A 216 1.70 14.31 12.19
C TYR A 216 0.35 14.23 12.90
N LEU A 217 -0.74 14.09 12.15
CA LEU A 217 -2.08 13.87 12.70
C LEU A 217 -2.14 12.53 13.42
N THR A 218 -2.89 12.45 14.51
CA THR A 218 -3.14 11.19 15.23
C THR A 218 -4.18 10.32 14.53
N LYS A 219 -5.17 10.94 13.87
CA LYS A 219 -6.21 10.22 13.13
C LYS A 219 -6.79 11.00 11.94
N GLY A 220 -7.44 10.25 11.06
CA GLY A 220 -8.19 10.76 9.91
C GLY A 220 -7.75 10.16 8.59
N LEU A 221 -8.33 10.64 7.49
CA LEU A 221 -8.13 10.11 6.15
C LEU A 221 -7.38 11.10 5.25
N VAL A 222 -6.28 10.65 4.66
CA VAL A 222 -5.45 11.41 3.71
C VAL A 222 -5.39 10.66 2.39
N LEU A 223 -5.79 11.35 1.31
CA LEU A 223 -5.96 10.73 0.00
C LEU A 223 -4.95 11.29 -0.99
N VAL A 224 -4.26 10.40 -1.71
CA VAL A 224 -3.42 10.77 -2.86
C VAL A 224 -4.08 10.21 -4.11
N THR A 225 -4.50 11.08 -5.03
CA THR A 225 -5.32 10.70 -6.18
C THR A 225 -4.69 11.11 -7.51
N GLY A 226 -5.25 10.61 -8.60
CA GLY A 226 -4.78 10.85 -9.97
C GLY A 226 -4.77 9.58 -10.81
N PRO A 227 -4.57 9.71 -12.13
CA PRO A 227 -4.57 8.58 -13.06
C PRO A 227 -3.41 7.60 -12.80
N THR A 228 -3.44 6.44 -13.46
CA THR A 228 -2.33 5.48 -13.45
C THR A 228 -1.03 6.16 -13.93
N GLY A 229 0.07 5.94 -13.20
CA GLY A 229 1.36 6.56 -13.52
C GLY A 229 1.51 8.04 -13.12
N SER A 230 0.59 8.62 -12.34
CA SER A 230 0.69 10.01 -11.88
C SER A 230 1.67 10.25 -10.70
N GLY A 231 2.29 9.20 -10.15
CA GLY A 231 3.20 9.33 -8.99
C GLY A 231 2.56 9.11 -7.62
N LYS A 232 1.36 8.51 -7.56
CA LYS A 232 0.63 8.21 -6.31
C LYS A 232 1.48 7.44 -5.30
N SER A 233 1.96 6.25 -5.69
CA SER A 233 2.77 5.38 -4.84
C SER A 233 4.08 6.06 -4.41
N THR A 234 4.73 6.83 -5.29
CA THR A 234 5.93 7.61 -4.96
C THR A 234 5.65 8.69 -3.92
N THR A 235 4.51 9.37 -4.02
CA THR A 235 4.10 10.39 -3.04
C THR A 235 3.77 9.74 -1.69
N LEU A 236 2.96 8.69 -1.66
CA LEU A 236 2.65 7.98 -0.41
C LEU A 236 3.90 7.39 0.24
N CYS A 237 4.78 6.75 -0.54
CA CYS A 237 6.08 6.26 -0.08
C CYS A 237 6.92 7.38 0.58
N SER A 238 6.97 8.57 -0.03
CA SER A 238 7.67 9.71 0.58
C SER A 238 7.04 10.17 1.91
N LEU A 239 5.72 10.12 2.05
CA LEU A 239 4.98 10.49 3.27
C LEU A 239 5.16 9.45 4.38
N VAL A 240 5.11 8.15 4.04
CA VAL A 240 5.41 7.05 4.96
C VAL A 240 6.86 7.08 5.43
N ASP A 241 7.81 7.40 4.54
CA ASP A 241 9.21 7.60 4.94
C ASP A 241 9.40 8.81 5.86
N LEU A 242 8.66 9.91 5.61
CA LEU A 242 8.61 11.06 6.51
C LEU A 242 8.13 10.67 7.91
N VAL A 243 7.07 9.88 8.03
CA VAL A 243 6.62 9.32 9.32
C VAL A 243 7.71 8.45 9.93
N ASN A 244 8.22 7.46 9.20
CA ASN A 244 9.21 6.49 9.67
C ASN A 244 10.51 7.11 10.21
N ARG A 245 10.92 8.26 9.68
CA ARG A 245 12.11 9.01 10.19
C ARG A 245 11.80 10.00 11.33
N THR A 246 10.53 10.33 11.58
CA THR A 246 10.14 11.38 12.57
C THR A 246 9.34 10.89 13.77
N ARG A 247 8.48 9.88 13.61
CA ARG A 247 7.57 9.32 14.62
C ARG A 247 8.05 7.94 15.10
N THR A 248 7.36 7.31 16.05
CA THR A 248 7.73 6.02 16.68
C THR A 248 6.53 5.10 16.74
N ASP A 249 5.91 4.91 15.58
CA ASP A 249 4.58 4.34 15.39
C ASP A 249 4.65 2.93 14.78
N HIS A 250 3.54 2.21 14.80
CA HIS A 250 3.33 1.04 13.95
C HIS A 250 2.57 1.42 12.67
N ILE A 251 3.19 1.16 11.52
CA ILE A 251 2.64 1.42 10.19
C ILE A 251 2.35 0.10 9.49
N ILE A 252 1.10 -0.12 9.08
CA ILE A 252 0.71 -1.28 8.25
C ILE A 252 0.41 -0.79 6.83
N THR A 253 1.05 -1.38 5.82
CA THR A 253 0.71 -1.15 4.40
C THR A 253 0.03 -2.38 3.81
N ILE A 254 -0.98 -2.14 2.97
CA ILE A 254 -1.72 -3.16 2.23
C ILE A 254 -1.66 -2.74 0.76
N GLU A 255 -0.98 -3.51 -0.08
CA GLU A 255 -0.58 -3.12 -1.44
C GLU A 255 -0.79 -4.26 -2.45
N ASP A 256 -0.90 -3.93 -3.75
CA ASP A 256 -1.12 -4.90 -4.83
C ASP A 256 -0.44 -4.47 -6.15
N PRO A 257 0.82 -4.89 -6.41
CA PRO A 257 1.76 -5.49 -5.47
C PRO A 257 2.35 -4.44 -4.52
N ILE A 258 3.20 -4.86 -3.56
CA ILE A 258 4.07 -3.91 -2.86
C ILE A 258 5.03 -3.29 -3.88
N GLU A 259 4.95 -1.97 -4.04
CA GLU A 259 5.82 -1.21 -4.94
C GLU A 259 7.14 -0.89 -4.20
N PHE A 260 7.09 -0.09 -3.13
CA PHE A 260 8.28 0.32 -2.39
C PHE A 260 8.46 -0.49 -1.11
N VAL A 261 9.67 -1.00 -0.87
CA VAL A 261 10.02 -1.66 0.40
C VAL A 261 10.53 -0.60 1.37
N HIS A 262 9.93 -0.52 2.56
CA HIS A 262 10.33 0.39 3.61
C HIS A 262 11.12 -0.36 4.70
N GLU A 263 12.37 0.03 4.91
CA GLU A 263 13.15 -0.43 6.06
C GLU A 263 12.67 0.25 7.35
N ASN A 264 12.61 -0.49 8.46
CA ASN A 264 12.29 0.06 9.78
C ASN A 264 13.37 1.09 10.19
N LYS A 265 12.95 2.31 10.56
CA LYS A 265 13.84 3.36 11.08
C LYS A 265 13.50 3.64 12.55
N LYS A 266 12.52 4.51 12.80
CA LYS A 266 11.95 4.73 14.14
C LYS A 266 10.58 4.08 14.31
N CYS A 267 9.86 3.87 13.21
CA CYS A 267 8.61 3.14 13.19
C CYS A 267 8.85 1.65 12.93
N VAL A 268 7.90 0.82 13.37
CA VAL A 268 7.76 -0.57 12.92
C VAL A 268 6.89 -0.57 11.68
N ILE A 269 7.30 -1.24 10.61
CA ILE A 269 6.56 -1.30 9.35
C ILE A 269 6.23 -2.75 8.98
N THR A 270 4.95 -2.99 8.72
CA THR A 270 4.39 -4.28 8.31
C THR A 270 3.78 -4.13 6.91
N GLN A 271 4.43 -4.66 5.87
CA GLN A 271 3.92 -4.56 4.48
C GLN A 271 3.26 -5.86 4.00
N ARG A 272 2.00 -5.77 3.58
CA ARG A 272 1.18 -6.92 3.16
C ARG A 272 0.78 -6.79 1.69
N GLN A 273 1.27 -7.72 0.88
CA GLN A 273 0.88 -7.81 -0.52
C GLN A 273 -0.39 -8.67 -0.65
N VAL A 274 -1.41 -8.14 -1.31
CA VAL A 274 -2.62 -8.90 -1.69
C VAL A 274 -2.22 -10.04 -2.64
N GLY A 275 -2.85 -11.21 -2.47
CA GLY A 275 -2.50 -12.44 -3.17
C GLY A 275 -1.28 -13.19 -2.61
N VAL A 276 -0.45 -12.58 -1.75
CA VAL A 276 0.77 -13.20 -1.21
C VAL A 276 0.76 -13.30 0.32
N HIS A 277 0.50 -12.19 1.02
CA HIS A 277 0.44 -12.12 2.49
C HIS A 277 -1.00 -12.06 3.04
N THR A 278 -1.99 -11.96 2.15
CA THR A 278 -3.41 -11.79 2.47
C THR A 278 -4.27 -11.97 1.21
N ASP A 279 -5.51 -12.45 1.36
CA ASP A 279 -6.37 -12.75 0.21
C ASP A 279 -6.97 -11.51 -0.48
N SER A 280 -7.17 -10.42 0.27
CA SER A 280 -7.86 -9.21 -0.23
C SER A 280 -7.53 -7.98 0.62
N PHE A 281 -7.72 -6.78 0.05
CA PHE A 281 -7.66 -5.52 0.81
C PHE A 281 -8.58 -5.54 2.04
N ARG A 282 -9.83 -6.01 1.87
CA ARG A 282 -10.84 -6.12 2.94
C ARG A 282 -10.39 -7.01 4.10
N SER A 283 -9.85 -8.20 3.82
CA SER A 283 -9.40 -9.13 4.86
C SER A 283 -8.14 -8.62 5.57
N ALA A 284 -7.20 -8.04 4.82
CA ALA A 284 -6.00 -7.40 5.37
C ALA A 284 -6.35 -6.23 6.29
N LEU A 285 -7.24 -5.33 5.87
CA LEU A 285 -7.60 -4.12 6.60
C LEU A 285 -8.38 -4.45 7.90
N ARG A 286 -9.24 -5.48 7.88
CA ARG A 286 -9.89 -5.98 9.11
C ARG A 286 -8.91 -6.65 10.08
N ALA A 287 -7.88 -7.30 9.58
CA ALA A 287 -6.85 -7.92 10.40
C ALA A 287 -5.93 -6.83 11.02
N ALA A 288 -5.53 -5.84 10.22
CA ALA A 288 -4.72 -4.70 10.64
C ALA A 288 -5.29 -3.99 11.89
N LEU A 289 -6.62 -3.82 11.99
CA LEU A 289 -7.29 -3.25 13.19
C LEU A 289 -7.08 -4.02 14.50
N ARG A 290 -6.44 -5.20 14.48
CA ARG A 290 -6.07 -6.02 15.65
C ARG A 290 -4.56 -6.23 15.78
N GLU A 291 -3.79 -5.61 14.91
CA GLU A 291 -2.32 -5.70 14.84
C GLU A 291 -1.65 -4.49 15.53
N ASP A 292 -2.42 -3.71 16.33
CA ASP A 292 -1.98 -2.49 17.04
C ASP A 292 -1.30 -1.44 16.13
N PRO A 293 -1.92 -0.98 15.02
CA PRO A 293 -1.39 0.08 14.17
C PRO A 293 -1.73 1.47 14.72
N ASP A 294 -0.85 2.44 14.50
CA ASP A 294 -1.21 3.86 14.53
C ASP A 294 -1.66 4.34 13.14
N ILE A 295 -1.02 3.79 12.09
CA ILE A 295 -1.14 4.25 10.71
C ILE A 295 -1.40 3.08 9.78
N VAL A 296 -2.37 3.23 8.88
CA VAL A 296 -2.70 2.24 7.85
C VAL A 296 -2.65 2.85 6.46
N LEU A 297 -1.88 2.25 5.56
CA LEU A 297 -1.86 2.58 4.13
C LEU A 297 -2.65 1.54 3.33
N VAL A 298 -3.66 2.01 2.58
CA VAL A 298 -4.46 1.19 1.65
C VAL A 298 -4.07 1.58 0.22
N GLY A 299 -3.33 0.70 -0.47
CA GLY A 299 -2.69 0.98 -1.75
C GLY A 299 -3.65 1.50 -2.82
N GLU A 300 -4.85 0.92 -2.93
CA GLU A 300 -5.93 1.47 -3.75
C GLU A 300 -7.30 1.14 -3.13
N MET A 301 -8.22 2.10 -3.13
CA MET A 301 -9.58 1.92 -2.65
C MET A 301 -10.56 1.82 -3.82
N ARG A 302 -10.70 0.61 -4.38
CA ARG A 302 -11.54 0.33 -5.56
C ARG A 302 -13.00 0.03 -5.23
N ASP A 303 -13.23 -0.70 -4.15
CA ASP A 303 -14.53 -1.26 -3.79
C ASP A 303 -15.16 -0.59 -2.56
N LEU A 304 -16.49 -0.72 -2.45
CA LEU A 304 -17.31 -0.15 -1.38
C LEU A 304 -16.82 -0.61 0.01
N GLU A 305 -16.49 -1.89 0.18
CA GLU A 305 -16.15 -2.43 1.50
C GLU A 305 -14.81 -1.90 2.01
N THR A 306 -13.80 -1.83 1.14
CA THR A 306 -12.50 -1.24 1.45
C THR A 306 -12.63 0.24 1.80
N ILE A 307 -13.47 1.01 1.08
CA ILE A 307 -13.74 2.42 1.41
C ILE A 307 -14.48 2.55 2.75
N ALA A 308 -15.50 1.73 2.99
CA ALA A 308 -16.26 1.76 4.24
C ALA A 308 -15.36 1.53 5.46
N ILE A 309 -14.53 0.48 5.40
CA ILE A 309 -13.60 0.15 6.49
C ILE A 309 -12.53 1.24 6.62
N ALA A 310 -12.04 1.84 5.53
CA ALA A 310 -11.07 2.94 5.59
C ALA A 310 -11.62 4.19 6.27
N ILE A 311 -12.88 4.57 5.98
CA ILE A 311 -13.58 5.69 6.66
C ILE A 311 -13.76 5.36 8.15
N GLU A 312 -14.27 4.17 8.48
CA GLU A 312 -14.46 3.70 9.86
C GLU A 312 -13.13 3.68 10.64
N THR A 313 -12.05 3.20 10.03
CA THR A 313 -10.68 3.15 10.60
C THR A 313 -10.16 4.57 10.92
N ALA A 314 -10.38 5.52 10.00
CA ALA A 314 -9.99 6.92 10.15
C ALA A 314 -10.83 7.67 11.21
N GLU A 315 -12.09 7.29 11.38
CA GLU A 315 -12.98 7.83 12.42
C GLU A 315 -12.62 7.29 13.81
N THR A 316 -12.36 5.98 13.92
CA THR A 316 -12.18 5.24 15.18
C THR A 316 -10.85 5.50 15.89
N GLY A 317 -9.82 6.07 15.24
CA GLY A 317 -8.60 6.46 15.96
C GLY A 317 -7.31 6.49 15.15
N HIS A 318 -7.30 6.00 13.91
CA HIS A 318 -6.08 5.76 13.14
C HIS A 318 -5.87 6.83 12.07
N LEU A 319 -4.61 7.05 11.65
CA LEU A 319 -4.33 7.81 10.43
C LEU A 319 -4.30 6.87 9.22
N VAL A 320 -5.22 7.07 8.29
CA VAL A 320 -5.37 6.26 7.08
C VAL A 320 -4.87 7.03 5.88
N PHE A 321 -3.92 6.43 5.16
CA PHE A 321 -3.51 6.87 3.83
C PHE A 321 -4.16 5.98 2.77
N GLY A 322 -4.64 6.56 1.67
CA GLY A 322 -5.16 5.76 0.57
C GLY A 322 -5.07 6.42 -0.80
N THR A 323 -5.27 5.62 -1.86
CA THR A 323 -5.34 6.14 -3.23
C THR A 323 -6.66 5.88 -3.93
N LEU A 324 -7.04 6.82 -4.81
CA LEU A 324 -8.11 6.69 -5.79
C LEU A 324 -7.62 7.18 -7.16
N HIS A 325 -8.40 6.88 -8.20
CA HIS A 325 -8.06 7.21 -9.60
C HIS A 325 -8.75 8.49 -10.12
N THR A 326 -9.42 9.22 -9.24
CA THR A 326 -10.03 10.54 -9.49
C THR A 326 -9.00 11.63 -9.78
N THR A 327 -9.39 12.68 -10.51
CA THR A 327 -8.47 13.72 -11.01
C THR A 327 -8.52 15.04 -10.24
N THR A 328 -9.55 15.26 -9.42
CA THR A 328 -9.73 16.47 -8.59
C THR A 328 -10.15 16.12 -7.17
N ALA A 329 -9.95 17.05 -6.24
CA ALA A 329 -10.33 16.86 -4.85
C ALA A 329 -11.84 16.74 -4.66
N ALA A 330 -12.64 17.55 -5.38
CA ALA A 330 -14.10 17.46 -5.36
C ALA A 330 -14.59 16.10 -5.88
N SER A 331 -14.14 15.67 -7.07
CA SER A 331 -14.52 14.36 -7.63
C SER A 331 -14.04 13.17 -6.78
N THR A 332 -12.98 13.35 -5.99
CA THR A 332 -12.54 12.36 -4.99
C THR A 332 -13.58 12.19 -3.88
N VAL A 333 -14.09 13.30 -3.34
CA VAL A 333 -15.15 13.27 -2.32
C VAL A 333 -16.43 12.63 -2.88
N ASP A 334 -16.87 13.06 -4.07
CA ASP A 334 -18.05 12.50 -4.74
C ASP A 334 -17.89 10.99 -4.94
N ARG A 335 -16.75 10.54 -5.50
CA ARG A 335 -16.47 9.11 -5.72
C ARG A 335 -16.45 8.28 -4.43
N MET A 336 -16.08 8.86 -3.29
CA MET A 336 -16.17 8.16 -2.00
C MET A 336 -17.60 7.98 -1.51
N ILE A 337 -18.52 8.88 -1.87
CA ILE A 337 -19.92 8.85 -1.46
C ILE A 337 -20.76 8.01 -2.44
N ASP A 338 -20.59 8.23 -3.75
CA ASP A 338 -21.45 7.69 -4.82
C ASP A 338 -21.39 6.16 -4.97
N GLN A 339 -20.36 5.52 -4.40
CA GLN A 339 -20.26 4.06 -4.36
C GLN A 339 -21.22 3.42 -3.33
N PHE A 340 -21.78 4.21 -2.42
CA PHE A 340 -22.75 3.72 -1.44
C PHE A 340 -24.20 3.86 -1.95
N PRO A 341 -25.08 2.90 -1.62
CA PRO A 341 -26.52 3.02 -1.79
C PRO A 341 -27.08 4.34 -1.24
N ALA A 342 -28.07 4.92 -1.93
CA ALA A 342 -28.57 6.27 -1.66
C ALA A 342 -29.07 6.49 -0.22
N ASP A 343 -29.61 5.44 0.42
CA ASP A 343 -30.03 5.41 1.83
C ASP A 343 -28.86 5.61 2.81
N ARG A 344 -27.63 5.26 2.42
CA ARG A 344 -26.42 5.34 3.25
C ARG A 344 -25.55 6.57 2.97
N GLN A 345 -25.71 7.19 1.81
CA GLN A 345 -24.86 8.32 1.39
C GLN A 345 -24.89 9.51 2.38
N SER A 346 -26.01 9.74 3.05
CA SER A 346 -26.14 10.78 4.09
C SER A 346 -25.23 10.52 5.30
N GLN A 347 -25.21 9.27 5.79
CA GLN A 347 -24.32 8.83 6.87
C GLN A 347 -22.85 8.94 6.44
N ILE A 348 -22.52 8.46 5.23
CA ILE A 348 -21.15 8.50 4.69
C ILE A 348 -20.66 9.95 4.52
N ARG A 349 -21.51 10.90 4.11
CA ARG A 349 -21.16 12.33 4.09
C ARG A 349 -20.80 12.87 5.47
N VAL A 350 -21.52 12.46 6.53
CA VAL A 350 -21.19 12.86 7.91
C VAL A 350 -19.83 12.28 8.32
N MET A 351 -19.66 10.96 8.23
CA MET A 351 -18.41 10.26 8.58
C MET A 351 -17.21 10.81 7.80
N LEU A 352 -17.37 11.06 6.49
CA LEU A 352 -16.31 11.63 5.65
C LEU A 352 -15.99 13.09 6.00
N SER A 353 -17.00 13.89 6.38
CA SER A 353 -16.78 15.28 6.81
C SER A 353 -15.93 15.42 8.09
N GLU A 354 -15.91 14.36 8.92
CA GLU A 354 -15.21 14.32 10.20
C GLU A 354 -13.87 13.57 10.11
N SER A 355 -13.80 12.51 9.28
CA SER A 355 -12.58 11.72 9.07
C SER A 355 -11.61 12.34 8.07
N LEU A 356 -12.06 12.95 6.96
CA LEU A 356 -11.17 13.51 5.94
C LEU A 356 -10.25 14.61 6.51
N LYS A 357 -8.99 14.62 6.05
CA LYS A 357 -7.96 15.59 6.46
C LYS A 357 -7.33 16.29 5.27
N GLY A 358 -7.10 15.58 4.16
CA GLY A 358 -6.68 16.22 2.91
C GLY A 358 -6.77 15.31 1.69
N VAL A 359 -6.81 15.94 0.51
CA VAL A 359 -6.75 15.27 -0.80
C VAL A 359 -5.68 15.94 -1.65
N ILE A 360 -4.73 15.14 -2.14
CA ILE A 360 -3.64 15.55 -3.02
C ILE A 360 -3.89 14.90 -4.38
N SER A 361 -4.52 15.64 -5.29
CA SER A 361 -4.81 15.14 -6.65
C SER A 361 -3.66 15.53 -7.57
N GLN A 362 -2.98 14.57 -8.20
CA GLN A 362 -1.75 14.84 -8.95
C GLN A 362 -1.76 14.34 -10.40
N THR A 363 -1.00 15.05 -11.23
CA THR A 363 -0.68 14.67 -12.61
C THR A 363 0.80 14.94 -12.89
N LEU A 364 1.43 14.09 -13.71
CA LEU A 364 2.81 14.31 -14.14
C LEU A 364 2.85 15.07 -15.46
N CYS A 365 3.58 16.17 -15.45
CA CYS A 365 3.93 16.99 -16.60
C CYS A 365 5.35 16.66 -17.08
N LYS A 366 5.59 16.70 -18.39
CA LYS A 366 6.93 16.63 -18.98
C LYS A 366 7.72 17.91 -18.67
N LYS A 367 8.95 17.77 -18.19
CA LYS A 367 9.83 18.92 -17.93
C LYS A 367 10.53 19.42 -19.19
N LEU A 368 10.74 20.73 -19.27
CA LEU A 368 11.76 21.32 -20.14
C LEU A 368 13.14 20.80 -19.69
N GLY A 369 13.96 20.36 -20.65
CA GLY A 369 15.24 19.70 -20.37
C GLY A 369 15.15 18.20 -20.01
N GLY A 370 13.95 17.61 -19.98
CA GLY A 370 13.74 16.18 -19.75
C GLY A 370 13.37 15.81 -18.32
N GLY A 371 12.83 14.59 -18.15
CA GLY A 371 12.23 14.15 -16.90
C GLY A 371 10.76 14.59 -16.74
N ARG A 372 10.25 14.51 -15.50
CA ARG A 372 8.86 14.81 -15.15
C ARG A 372 8.78 15.59 -13.84
N VAL A 373 7.73 16.40 -13.70
CA VAL A 373 7.37 17.12 -12.46
C VAL A 373 5.89 16.89 -12.17
N ALA A 374 5.50 16.87 -10.90
CA ALA A 374 4.11 16.68 -10.49
C ALA A 374 3.43 18.04 -10.28
N ALA A 375 2.36 18.31 -11.03
CA ALA A 375 1.38 19.33 -10.67
C ALA A 375 0.37 18.71 -9.69
N ARG A 376 0.08 19.41 -8.60
CA ARG A 376 -0.73 18.90 -7.49
C ARG A 376 -1.81 19.90 -7.09
N GLU A 377 -3.06 19.47 -7.16
CA GLU A 377 -4.16 20.12 -6.46
C GLU A 377 -4.16 19.65 -5.01
N ILE A 378 -4.25 20.61 -4.08
CA ILE A 378 -4.16 20.38 -2.64
C ILE A 378 -5.43 20.91 -1.99
N LEU A 379 -6.26 19.99 -1.49
CA LEU A 379 -7.36 20.26 -0.58
C LEU A 379 -6.93 19.89 0.85
N LEU A 380 -7.09 20.82 1.78
CA LEU A 380 -6.93 20.58 3.22
C LEU A 380 -8.29 20.77 3.89
N THR A 381 -8.66 19.90 4.83
CA THR A 381 -10.02 19.89 5.38
C THR A 381 -10.15 20.93 6.49
N THR A 382 -10.92 21.97 6.21
CA THR A 382 -11.33 23.02 7.16
C THR A 382 -12.80 22.82 7.57
N PRO A 383 -13.30 23.50 8.61
CA PRO A 383 -14.72 23.44 8.97
C PRO A 383 -15.66 23.81 7.80
N ALA A 384 -15.25 24.73 6.92
CA ALA A 384 -16.00 25.08 5.72
C ALA A 384 -16.09 23.88 4.74
N ILE A 385 -14.98 23.19 4.49
CA ILE A 385 -14.96 21.98 3.66
C ILE A 385 -15.81 20.87 4.31
N SER A 386 -15.67 20.63 5.61
CA SER A 386 -16.49 19.66 6.35
C SER A 386 -17.99 19.93 6.20
N ASN A 387 -18.42 21.19 6.29
CA ASN A 387 -19.82 21.57 6.10
C ASN A 387 -20.28 21.33 4.65
N LEU A 388 -19.47 21.69 3.64
CA LEU A 388 -19.80 21.42 2.24
C LEU A 388 -19.95 19.92 1.95
N ILE A 389 -19.09 19.08 2.54
CA ILE A 389 -19.20 17.61 2.42
C ILE A 389 -20.50 17.13 3.08
N ARG A 390 -20.79 17.58 4.31
CA ARG A 390 -21.98 17.21 5.08
C ARG A 390 -23.29 17.56 4.35
N GLU A 391 -23.33 18.75 3.76
CA GLU A 391 -24.49 19.27 3.01
C GLU A 391 -24.58 18.77 1.56
N GLY A 392 -23.59 18.00 1.05
CA GLY A 392 -23.56 17.55 -0.34
C GLY A 392 -23.30 18.65 -1.36
N LYS A 393 -22.65 19.75 -0.95
CA LYS A 393 -22.30 20.91 -1.79
C LYS A 393 -20.86 20.84 -2.31
N THR A 394 -20.42 19.64 -2.70
CA THR A 394 -19.05 19.33 -3.15
C THR A 394 -18.60 20.17 -4.35
N PHE A 395 -19.54 20.56 -5.22
CA PHE A 395 -19.30 21.48 -6.33
C PHE A 395 -18.76 22.87 -5.93
N GLN A 396 -18.87 23.27 -4.65
CA GLN A 396 -18.32 24.53 -4.14
C GLN A 396 -16.88 24.40 -3.61
N ILE A 397 -16.37 23.18 -3.43
CA ILE A 397 -15.01 22.90 -2.94
C ILE A 397 -13.92 23.63 -3.77
N PRO A 398 -13.96 23.65 -5.13
CA PRO A 398 -12.95 24.36 -5.93
C PRO A 398 -12.82 25.84 -5.57
N SER A 399 -13.93 26.54 -5.30
CA SER A 399 -13.93 27.95 -4.88
C SER A 399 -13.29 28.14 -3.50
N ILE A 400 -13.47 27.19 -2.58
CA ILE A 400 -12.81 27.22 -1.26
C ILE A 400 -11.29 26.99 -1.42
N ILE A 401 -10.87 26.03 -2.25
CA ILE A 401 -9.44 25.80 -2.57
C ILE A 401 -8.81 27.08 -3.14
N GLN A 402 -9.47 27.72 -4.11
CA GLN A 402 -8.99 28.94 -4.77
C GLN A 402 -8.83 30.13 -3.80
N THR A 403 -9.74 30.26 -2.83
CA THR A 403 -9.72 31.36 -1.84
C THR A 403 -8.86 31.06 -0.60
N SER A 404 -8.57 29.79 -0.32
CA SER A 404 -7.84 29.35 0.89
C SER A 404 -6.33 29.14 0.68
N LYS A 405 -5.72 29.77 -0.32
CA LYS A 405 -4.28 29.62 -0.65
C LYS A 405 -3.34 29.85 0.53
N GLN A 406 -3.69 30.81 1.40
CA GLN A 406 -2.92 31.11 2.63
C GLN A 406 -2.85 29.95 3.63
N LEU A 407 -3.72 28.94 3.51
CA LEU A 407 -3.71 27.72 4.33
C LEU A 407 -2.91 26.58 3.67
N GLY A 408 -2.26 26.81 2.52
CA GLY A 408 -1.57 25.77 1.73
C GLY A 408 -2.45 25.03 0.73
N MET A 409 -3.70 25.45 0.53
CA MET A 409 -4.53 24.92 -0.54
C MET A 409 -4.09 25.44 -1.91
N LEU A 410 -4.24 24.63 -2.96
CA LEU A 410 -3.79 24.99 -4.31
C LEU A 410 -4.69 24.32 -5.34
N THR A 411 -5.21 25.07 -6.32
CA THR A 411 -5.95 24.47 -7.45
C THR A 411 -4.98 23.82 -8.44
N LEU A 412 -5.42 22.84 -9.24
CA LEU A 412 -4.52 22.27 -10.26
C LEU A 412 -4.03 23.34 -11.25
N ASN A 413 -4.90 24.29 -11.63
CA ASN A 413 -4.53 25.37 -12.56
C ASN A 413 -3.46 26.31 -11.98
N ASP A 414 -3.54 26.64 -10.68
CA ASP A 414 -2.50 27.43 -10.01
C ASP A 414 -1.16 26.67 -9.97
N ALA A 415 -1.20 25.36 -9.68
CA ALA A 415 0.01 24.52 -9.67
C ALA A 415 0.65 24.41 -11.07
N LEU A 416 -0.17 24.27 -12.11
CA LEU A 416 0.29 24.25 -13.50
C LEU A 416 0.87 25.61 -13.94
N LEU A 417 0.26 26.71 -13.51
CA LEU A 417 0.73 28.06 -13.81
C LEU A 417 2.08 28.36 -13.14
N ASP A 418 2.24 28.00 -11.86
CA ASP A 418 3.50 28.13 -11.11
C ASP A 418 4.66 27.35 -11.76
N LEU A 419 4.40 26.13 -12.26
CA LEU A 419 5.41 25.34 -13.00
C LEU A 419 5.80 25.98 -14.35
N VAL A 420 4.88 26.70 -15.02
CA VAL A 420 5.17 27.45 -16.24
C VAL A 420 5.97 28.73 -15.93
N GLU A 421 5.62 29.44 -14.85
CA GLU A 421 6.35 30.65 -14.40
C GLU A 421 7.78 30.32 -13.96
N LYS A 422 7.97 29.18 -13.28
CA LYS A 422 9.29 28.62 -12.94
C LYS A 422 10.06 28.06 -14.13
N LYS A 423 9.46 28.05 -15.33
CA LYS A 423 10.03 27.46 -16.57
C LYS A 423 10.37 25.98 -16.43
N GLU A 424 9.64 25.24 -15.60
CA GLU A 424 9.81 23.79 -15.50
C GLU A 424 9.08 23.04 -16.61
N ILE A 425 7.94 23.58 -17.09
CA ILE A 425 7.11 22.98 -18.15
C ILE A 425 6.70 24.02 -19.20
N SER A 426 6.28 23.59 -20.40
CA SER A 426 5.73 24.50 -21.40
C SER A 426 4.27 24.88 -21.10
N PRO A 427 3.79 26.06 -21.55
CA PRO A 427 2.37 26.42 -21.47
C PRO A 427 1.45 25.39 -22.13
N ASP A 428 1.91 24.77 -23.23
CA ASP A 428 1.15 23.75 -23.96
C ASP A 428 1.03 22.43 -23.18
N GLU A 429 2.10 21.95 -22.54
CA GLU A 429 2.03 20.77 -21.65
C GLU A 429 1.07 21.06 -20.48
N ALA A 430 1.14 22.25 -19.89
CA ALA A 430 0.24 22.68 -18.83
C ALA A 430 -1.23 22.70 -19.29
N TYR A 431 -1.51 23.25 -20.47
CA TYR A 431 -2.84 23.30 -21.07
C TYR A 431 -3.41 21.90 -21.39
N VAL A 432 -2.57 20.97 -21.85
CA VAL A 432 -2.97 19.57 -22.06
C VAL A 432 -3.32 18.85 -20.75
N LYS A 433 -2.65 19.21 -19.65
CA LYS A 433 -2.80 18.57 -18.33
C LYS A 433 -3.89 19.18 -17.45
N SER A 434 -4.41 20.36 -17.82
CA SER A 434 -5.49 21.04 -17.09
C SER A 434 -6.86 20.38 -17.31
N VAL A 435 -7.63 20.29 -16.22
CA VAL A 435 -9.05 19.90 -16.23
C VAL A 435 -9.97 21.07 -16.61
N GLU A 436 -9.56 22.30 -16.34
CA GLU A 436 -10.32 23.53 -16.58
C GLU A 436 -9.48 24.43 -17.51
N LYS A 437 -9.59 24.17 -18.80
CA LYS A 437 -8.73 24.74 -19.83
C LYS A 437 -8.98 26.23 -20.10
N ALA A 438 -10.19 26.71 -19.90
CA ALA A 438 -10.57 28.08 -20.25
C ALA A 438 -9.98 29.09 -19.27
N GLY A 439 -10.08 28.85 -17.96
CA GLY A 439 -9.47 29.69 -16.93
C GLY A 439 -7.95 29.59 -16.91
N LEU A 440 -7.35 28.44 -17.27
CA LEU A 440 -5.89 28.38 -17.44
C LEU A 440 -5.43 29.19 -18.66
N ALA A 441 -6.12 29.09 -19.80
CA ALA A 441 -5.81 29.90 -20.99
C ALA A 441 -5.99 31.41 -20.73
N ALA A 442 -7.02 31.81 -19.97
CA ALA A 442 -7.20 33.19 -19.52
C ALA A 442 -6.05 33.65 -18.61
N SER A 443 -5.58 32.79 -17.70
CA SER A 443 -4.44 33.05 -16.81
C SER A 443 -3.12 33.18 -17.59
N PHE A 444 -2.90 32.34 -18.60
CA PHE A 444 -1.74 32.48 -19.49
C PHE A 444 -1.79 33.79 -20.28
N LYS A 445 -2.96 34.15 -20.84
CA LYS A 445 -3.13 35.41 -21.55
C LYS A 445 -2.86 36.63 -20.66
N SER A 446 -3.32 36.62 -19.39
CA SER A 446 -3.08 37.73 -18.46
C SER A 446 -1.61 37.86 -18.03
N LYS A 447 -0.88 36.73 -17.94
CA LYS A 447 0.56 36.69 -17.63
C LYS A 447 1.49 36.74 -18.84
N GLY A 448 0.96 36.91 -20.06
CA GLY A 448 1.75 37.01 -21.28
C GLY A 448 2.34 35.69 -21.82
N HIS A 449 1.92 34.54 -21.30
CA HIS A 449 2.30 33.23 -21.84
C HIS A 449 1.48 32.93 -23.11
N LYS A 450 2.16 32.46 -24.16
CA LYS A 450 1.52 32.05 -25.42
C LYS A 450 1.29 30.55 -25.43
N LEU A 451 0.10 30.14 -25.85
CA LEU A 451 -0.22 28.77 -26.23
C LEU A 451 0.03 28.60 -27.72
N THR A 452 0.66 27.50 -28.13
CA THR A 452 0.80 27.12 -29.54
C THR A 452 -0.28 26.15 -29.99
N LEU A 453 -0.87 25.38 -29.08
CA LEU A 453 -1.94 24.41 -29.37
C LEU A 453 -3.33 25.02 -29.64
N THR A 454 -3.48 26.33 -29.52
CA THR A 454 -4.74 27.07 -29.76
C THR A 454 -4.63 28.08 -30.90
N ALA A 455 -3.58 27.98 -31.71
CA ALA A 455 -3.33 28.75 -32.93
C ALA A 455 -3.34 27.81 -34.14
#